data_AF-A0A9D9AIL1-F1
#
_entry.id   AF-A0A9D9AIL1-F1
#
_cell.length_a   1.000
_cell.length_b   1.000
_cell.length_c   1.000
_cell.angle_alpha   90.00
_cell.angle_beta   90.00
_cell.angle_gamma   90.00
#
_symmetry.space_group_name_H-M   'P 1'
#
loop_
_entity.id
_entity.type
_entity.pdbx_description
1 polymer ?
#
loop_
_entity_poly.entity_id
_entity_poly.type
_entity_poly.pdbx_seq_one_letter_code
_entity_poly.pdbx_strand_id
1 'polypeptide(L)'
;MHVEEVIALSRVEELLAAASRDAASRPAFYEALLNADIYVIGESRSDTVENGSMTVEEGSHLELQNWHDAEGATYLPFFTSLSVLSEALGTETPYITMTARDLFELTRGTRLILNPTHAPAKEFLPAEIDRLLSTGSAEFLEHRSAEPGSQIQLGQPANYPHEMILALSALFKKLPEINRAYLAQMHDETQDPAFVLLIGVEASGELQELIPHIAAVISETAPKNQPVDLTPVTAGEDGVSAYFRKEIVPFYERKKPGILGSLFGFGNA
;
A
#
# COMPACT_ATOMS: atom_id res chain seq x y z
N MET A 1 -4.70 -44.14 3.74
CA MET A 1 -5.04 -43.36 2.53
C MET A 1 -5.81 -42.16 3.06
N HIS A 2 -5.09 -41.12 3.48
CA HIS A 2 -5.73 -39.87 3.89
C HIS A 2 -6.09 -39.14 2.62
N VAL A 3 -7.39 -38.95 2.44
CA VAL A 3 -7.93 -38.12 1.37
C VAL A 3 -7.64 -36.70 1.84
N GLU A 4 -6.71 -36.02 1.19
CA GLU A 4 -6.59 -34.56 1.30
C GLU A 4 -7.91 -34.00 0.79
N GLU A 5 -8.76 -33.58 1.72
CA GLU A 5 -9.96 -32.83 1.41
C GLU A 5 -9.48 -31.48 0.88
N VAL A 6 -9.58 -31.30 -0.44
CA VAL A 6 -9.22 -30.04 -1.09
C VAL A 6 -10.25 -29.01 -0.62
N ILE A 7 -9.89 -28.25 0.41
CA ILE A 7 -10.68 -27.12 0.89
C ILE A 7 -10.80 -26.15 -0.29
N ALA A 8 -12.03 -25.91 -0.74
CA ALA A 8 -12.29 -24.94 -1.79
C ALA A 8 -11.88 -23.56 -1.25
N LEU A 9 -10.91 -22.92 -1.92
CA LEU A 9 -10.46 -21.59 -1.53
C LEU A 9 -11.62 -20.60 -1.67
N SER A 10 -11.79 -19.76 -0.66
CA SER A 10 -12.71 -18.62 -0.75
C SER A 10 -12.23 -17.65 -1.83
N ARG A 11 -13.15 -16.85 -2.37
CA ARG A 11 -12.80 -15.81 -3.36
C ARG A 11 -11.70 -14.87 -2.85
N VAL A 12 -11.71 -14.56 -1.55
CA VAL A 12 -10.70 -13.72 -0.91
C VAL A 12 -9.33 -14.42 -0.90
N GLU A 13 -9.29 -15.72 -0.64
CA GLU A 13 -8.04 -16.51 -0.64
C GLU A 13 -7.45 -16.67 -2.05
N GLU A 14 -8.29 -16.84 -3.08
CA GLU A 14 -7.84 -16.83 -4.48
C GLU A 14 -7.19 -15.50 -4.85
N LEU A 15 -7.83 -14.40 -4.48
CA LEU A 15 -7.33 -13.05 -4.74
C LEU A 15 -6.08 -12.75 -3.92
N LEU A 16 -5.99 -13.24 -2.69
CA LEU A 16 -4.79 -13.14 -1.87
C LEU A 16 -3.62 -13.87 -2.52
N ALA A 17 -3.83 -15.10 -3.01
CA ALA A 17 -2.81 -15.87 -3.71
C ALA A 17 -2.34 -15.18 -5.00
N ALA A 18 -3.24 -14.53 -5.73
CA ALA A 18 -2.91 -13.71 -6.89
C ALA A 18 -2.10 -12.47 -6.50
N ALA A 19 -2.53 -11.75 -5.47
CA ALA A 19 -1.89 -10.54 -4.94
C ALA A 19 -0.48 -10.78 -4.37
N SER A 20 -0.20 -12.00 -3.87
CA SER A 20 1.15 -12.41 -3.46
C SER A 20 2.11 -12.60 -4.63
N ARG A 21 1.59 -12.89 -5.85
CA ARG A 21 2.40 -13.12 -7.05
C ARG A 21 2.47 -11.90 -7.97
N ASP A 22 1.45 -11.07 -7.96
CA ASP A 22 1.29 -9.92 -8.84
C ASP A 22 0.73 -8.71 -8.07
N ALA A 23 1.50 -7.61 -8.07
CA ALA A 23 1.10 -6.37 -7.42
C ALA A 23 -0.16 -5.76 -8.05
N ALA A 24 -0.38 -5.93 -9.36
CA ALA A 24 -1.57 -5.40 -10.03
C ALA A 24 -2.88 -6.07 -9.56
N SER A 25 -2.77 -7.24 -8.91
CA SER A 25 -3.90 -7.97 -8.34
C SER A 25 -4.28 -7.53 -6.92
N ARG A 26 -3.45 -6.70 -6.25
CA ARG A 26 -3.67 -6.25 -4.87
C ARG A 26 -4.92 -5.38 -4.68
N PRO A 27 -5.26 -4.41 -5.56
CA PRO A 27 -6.46 -3.60 -5.38
C PRO A 27 -7.73 -4.45 -5.32
N ALA A 28 -7.85 -5.44 -6.21
CA ALA A 28 -8.99 -6.36 -6.23
C ALA A 28 -9.06 -7.23 -4.97
N PHE A 29 -7.92 -7.67 -4.44
CA PHE A 29 -7.87 -8.40 -3.17
C PHE A 29 -8.37 -7.53 -2.00
N TYR A 30 -7.86 -6.31 -1.86
CA TYR A 30 -8.21 -5.42 -0.77
C TYR A 30 -9.68 -4.99 -0.80
N GLU A 31 -10.22 -4.70 -1.98
CA GLU A 31 -11.65 -4.43 -2.15
C GLU A 31 -12.50 -5.64 -1.75
N ALA A 32 -12.13 -6.85 -2.20
CA ALA A 32 -12.85 -8.05 -1.83
C ALA A 32 -12.76 -8.35 -0.32
N LEU A 33 -11.59 -8.15 0.29
CA LEU A 33 -11.38 -8.39 1.71
C LEU A 33 -12.25 -7.46 2.56
N LEU A 34 -12.24 -6.14 2.29
CA LEU A 34 -13.01 -5.16 3.07
C LEU A 34 -14.51 -5.41 3.08
N ASN A 35 -15.03 -6.09 2.05
CA ASN A 35 -16.44 -6.44 1.91
C ASN A 35 -16.76 -7.89 2.35
N ALA A 36 -15.75 -8.66 2.75
CA ALA A 36 -15.94 -10.04 3.15
C ALA A 36 -16.31 -10.15 4.64
N ASP A 37 -17.19 -11.11 4.93
CA ASP A 37 -17.39 -11.61 6.28
C ASP A 37 -16.16 -12.41 6.71
N ILE A 38 -15.63 -12.08 7.88
CA ILE A 38 -14.46 -12.72 8.47
C ILE A 38 -14.79 -13.26 9.86
N TYR A 39 -13.92 -14.14 10.35
CA TYR A 39 -14.06 -14.79 11.64
C TYR A 39 -12.93 -14.35 12.57
N VAL A 40 -13.29 -13.96 13.79
CA VAL A 40 -12.34 -13.51 14.82
C VAL A 40 -12.61 -14.26 16.11
N ILE A 41 -11.55 -14.62 16.83
CA ILE A 41 -11.68 -15.30 18.11
C ILE A 41 -12.06 -14.26 19.17
N GLY A 42 -13.17 -14.48 19.86
CA GLY A 42 -13.64 -13.55 20.87
C GLY A 42 -15.07 -13.81 21.34
N GLU A 43 -15.47 -13.03 22.33
CA GLU A 43 -16.80 -13.09 22.94
C GLU A 43 -17.43 -11.69 22.94
N SER A 44 -18.74 -11.62 22.71
CA SER A 44 -19.51 -10.39 22.87
C SER A 44 -20.36 -10.48 24.13
N ARG A 45 -20.36 -9.42 24.93
CA ARG A 45 -21.24 -9.30 26.09
C ARG A 45 -22.60 -8.73 25.65
N SER A 46 -23.31 -9.46 24.80
CA SER A 46 -24.73 -9.20 24.51
C SER A 46 -25.46 -10.54 24.39
N ASP A 47 -26.55 -10.67 25.14
CA ASP A 47 -27.24 -11.92 25.44
C ASP A 47 -28.03 -12.47 24.24
N THR A 48 -27.38 -13.01 23.21
CA THR A 48 -28.00 -14.02 22.34
C THR A 48 -26.94 -14.78 21.53
N VAL A 49 -26.67 -16.03 21.92
CA VAL A 49 -25.83 -16.96 21.16
C VAL A 49 -26.76 -17.86 20.34
N GLU A 50 -26.73 -17.75 19.01
CA GLU A 50 -27.37 -18.73 18.11
C GLU A 50 -26.27 -19.46 17.32
N ASN A 51 -26.15 -20.78 17.48
CA ASN A 51 -25.26 -21.65 16.70
C ASN A 51 -23.74 -21.29 16.68
N GLY A 52 -23.21 -20.68 17.75
CA GLY A 52 -21.77 -20.37 17.85
C GLY A 52 -21.29 -19.24 16.95
N SER A 53 -22.18 -18.62 16.16
CA SER A 53 -21.94 -17.41 15.39
C SER A 53 -22.71 -16.26 16.05
N MET A 54 -22.00 -15.24 16.51
CA MET A 54 -22.62 -14.04 17.10
C MET A 54 -22.54 -12.87 16.11
N THR A 55 -23.70 -12.26 15.83
CA THR A 55 -23.80 -11.00 15.08
C THR A 55 -23.69 -9.84 16.07
N VAL A 56 -22.79 -8.90 15.81
CA VAL A 56 -22.50 -7.77 16.71
C VAL A 56 -23.54 -6.65 16.54
N GLU A 57 -24.15 -6.20 17.64
CA GLU A 57 -24.97 -4.98 17.66
C GLU A 57 -24.14 -3.74 18.02
N GLU A 58 -24.49 -2.59 17.44
CA GLU A 58 -23.81 -1.30 17.64
C GLU A 58 -23.81 -0.89 19.13
N GLY A 59 -22.63 -0.75 19.75
CA GLY A 59 -22.47 -0.41 21.17
C GLY A 59 -22.17 -1.58 22.12
N SER A 60 -22.05 -2.81 21.59
CA SER A 60 -21.64 -3.98 22.37
C SER A 60 -20.14 -3.99 22.72
N HIS A 61 -19.79 -4.48 23.91
CA HIS A 61 -18.40 -4.61 24.34
C HIS A 61 -17.85 -5.95 23.86
N LEU A 62 -16.95 -5.91 22.88
CA LEU A 62 -16.28 -7.08 22.32
C LEU A 62 -14.96 -7.34 23.05
N GLU A 63 -14.72 -8.60 23.41
CA GLU A 63 -13.43 -9.07 23.90
C GLU A 63 -12.80 -9.97 22.83
N LEU A 64 -11.82 -9.43 22.11
CA LEU A 64 -11.09 -10.13 21.05
C LEU A 64 -9.80 -10.75 21.59
N GLN A 65 -9.48 -11.97 21.17
CA GLN A 65 -8.32 -12.71 21.65
C GLN A 65 -7.07 -12.43 20.81
N ASN A 66 -6.04 -11.85 21.44
CA ASN A 66 -4.74 -11.63 20.82
C ASN A 66 -3.81 -12.85 20.92
N TRP A 67 -2.98 -13.04 19.91
CA TRP A 67 -1.91 -14.04 19.84
C TRP A 67 -0.54 -13.37 19.90
N HIS A 68 0.52 -14.18 20.04
CA HIS A 68 1.91 -13.72 20.05
C HIS A 68 2.69 -14.48 18.98
N ASP A 69 3.62 -13.80 18.30
CA ASP A 69 4.55 -14.44 17.38
C ASP A 69 5.77 -15.03 18.12
N ALA A 70 6.72 -15.60 17.37
CA ALA A 70 7.90 -16.24 17.93
C ALA A 70 8.81 -15.25 18.69
N GLU A 71 8.73 -13.97 18.33
CA GLU A 71 9.45 -12.84 18.90
C GLU A 71 8.72 -12.25 20.12
N GLY A 72 7.49 -12.69 20.40
CA GLY A 72 6.67 -12.25 21.52
C GLY A 72 5.88 -10.96 21.24
N ALA A 73 5.81 -10.50 19.99
CA ALA A 73 4.99 -9.37 19.60
C ALA A 73 3.52 -9.78 19.47
N THR A 74 2.64 -8.96 20.03
CA THR A 74 1.19 -9.20 20.04
C THR A 74 0.57 -8.87 18.68
N TYR A 75 -0.34 -9.73 18.21
CA TYR A 75 -1.17 -9.47 17.04
C TYR A 75 -2.56 -10.09 17.22
N LEU A 76 -3.52 -9.60 16.45
CA LEU A 76 -4.87 -10.14 16.41
C LEU A 76 -5.05 -11.05 15.17
N PRO A 77 -5.32 -12.35 15.34
CA PRO A 77 -5.61 -13.25 14.23
C PRO A 77 -7.04 -13.06 13.73
N PHE A 78 -7.23 -13.12 12.42
CA PHE A 78 -8.55 -13.22 11.81
C PHE A 78 -8.52 -14.14 10.59
N PHE A 79 -9.69 -14.67 10.22
CA PHE A 79 -9.78 -15.79 9.30
C PHE A 79 -10.82 -15.56 8.22
N THR A 80 -10.53 -16.01 7.00
CA THR A 80 -11.45 -15.95 5.85
C THR A 80 -12.52 -17.04 5.86
N SER A 81 -12.33 -18.10 6.64
CA SER A 81 -13.28 -19.22 6.71
C SER A 81 -13.23 -19.95 8.05
N LEU A 82 -14.35 -20.58 8.42
CA LEU A 82 -14.43 -21.45 9.60
C LEU A 82 -13.47 -22.64 9.52
N SER A 83 -13.24 -23.19 8.33
CA SER A 83 -12.28 -24.29 8.16
C SER A 83 -10.87 -23.89 8.56
N VAL A 84 -10.41 -22.71 8.14
CA VAL A 84 -9.07 -22.22 8.51
C VAL A 84 -9.00 -21.88 10.00
N LEU A 85 -10.06 -21.29 10.56
CA LEU A 85 -10.17 -21.05 12.00
C LEU A 85 -10.08 -22.36 12.82
N SER A 86 -10.86 -23.38 12.45
CA SER A 86 -10.89 -24.68 13.13
C SER A 86 -9.54 -25.40 13.07
N GLU A 87 -8.86 -25.33 11.91
CA GLU A 87 -7.51 -25.89 11.76
C GLU A 87 -6.49 -25.18 12.65
N ALA A 88 -6.58 -23.85 12.76
CA ALA A 88 -5.67 -23.06 13.58
C ALA A 88 -5.80 -23.33 15.08
N LEU A 89 -7.01 -23.64 15.55
CA LEU A 89 -7.32 -23.79 16.98
C LEU A 89 -7.29 -25.24 17.47
N GLY A 90 -7.62 -26.21 16.62
CA GLY A 90 -7.73 -27.63 17.01
C GLY A 90 -8.82 -27.93 18.06
N THR A 91 -9.57 -26.92 18.51
CA THR A 91 -10.65 -26.98 19.50
C THR A 91 -11.77 -26.00 19.14
N GLU A 92 -12.99 -26.26 19.59
CA GLU A 92 -14.10 -25.31 19.42
C GLU A 92 -13.93 -24.13 20.37
N THR A 93 -13.47 -22.99 19.84
CA THR A 93 -13.37 -21.71 20.55
C THR A 93 -14.47 -20.77 20.08
N PRO A 94 -15.09 -19.98 20.97
CA PRO A 94 -16.03 -18.94 20.57
C PRO A 94 -15.42 -17.99 19.54
N TYR A 95 -16.21 -17.67 18.52
CA TYR A 95 -15.83 -16.74 17.47
C TYR A 95 -16.96 -15.75 17.19
N ILE A 96 -16.58 -14.62 16.62
CA ILE A 96 -17.47 -13.56 16.16
C ILE A 96 -17.32 -13.44 14.65
N THR A 97 -18.45 -13.23 13.97
CA THR A 97 -18.48 -12.95 12.53
C THR A 97 -18.79 -11.47 12.33
N MET A 98 -17.97 -10.79 11.54
CA MET A 98 -18.18 -9.38 11.16
C MET A 98 -17.51 -9.09 9.82
N THR A 99 -17.76 -7.91 9.24
CA THR A 99 -17.02 -7.53 8.03
C THR A 99 -15.56 -7.20 8.38
N ALA A 100 -14.63 -7.44 7.45
CA ALA A 100 -13.24 -7.06 7.69
C ALA A 100 -13.09 -5.54 7.91
N ARG A 101 -13.96 -4.73 7.30
CA ARG A 101 -14.01 -3.28 7.54
C ARG A 101 -14.32 -2.97 9.00
N ASP A 102 -15.36 -3.58 9.57
CA ASP A 102 -15.74 -3.34 10.97
C ASP A 102 -14.61 -3.74 11.92
N LEU A 103 -13.99 -4.90 11.68
CA LEU A 103 -12.84 -5.34 12.46
C LEU A 103 -11.72 -4.31 12.44
N PHE A 104 -11.38 -3.82 11.24
CA PHE A 104 -10.28 -2.89 11.04
C PHE A 104 -10.57 -1.53 11.70
N GLU A 105 -11.83 -1.08 11.68
CA GLU A 105 -12.27 0.14 12.36
C GLU A 105 -12.22 0.00 13.89
N LEU A 106 -12.65 -1.15 14.42
CA LEU A 106 -12.64 -1.45 15.86
C LEU A 106 -11.22 -1.60 16.44
N THR A 107 -10.26 -2.03 15.61
CA THR A 107 -8.93 -2.44 16.06
C THR A 107 -7.81 -1.54 15.54
N ARG A 108 -8.12 -0.31 15.09
CA ARG A 108 -7.11 0.69 14.70
C ARG A 108 -6.02 0.81 15.76
N GLY A 109 -4.76 0.89 15.32
CA GLY A 109 -3.60 0.86 16.21
C GLY A 109 -3.08 -0.55 16.55
N THR A 110 -3.81 -1.60 16.19
CA THR A 110 -3.42 -3.00 16.45
C THR A 110 -2.84 -3.64 15.19
N ARG A 111 -1.89 -4.56 15.37
CA ARG A 111 -1.34 -5.41 14.30
C ARG A 111 -2.26 -6.61 14.10
N LEU A 112 -2.64 -6.91 12.86
CA LEU A 112 -3.53 -8.01 12.53
C LEU A 112 -2.83 -9.00 11.60
N ILE A 113 -3.18 -10.29 11.68
CA ILE A 113 -2.69 -11.30 10.74
C ILE A 113 -3.86 -12.12 10.22
N LEU A 114 -4.00 -12.14 8.89
CA LEU A 114 -4.94 -12.97 8.17
C LEU A 114 -4.37 -14.38 7.99
N ASN A 115 -5.13 -15.38 8.42
CA ASN A 115 -4.79 -16.81 8.27
C ASN A 115 -3.37 -17.16 8.75
N PRO A 116 -2.97 -16.81 10.00
CA PRO A 116 -1.58 -16.95 10.47
C PRO A 116 -1.00 -18.37 10.34
N THR A 117 -1.85 -19.41 10.38
CA THR A 117 -1.46 -20.82 10.31
C THR A 117 -1.67 -21.46 8.94
N HIS A 118 -2.17 -20.73 7.94
CA HIS A 118 -2.54 -21.27 6.63
C HIS A 118 -2.10 -20.35 5.50
N ALA A 119 -1.35 -20.88 4.53
CA ALA A 119 -0.90 -20.10 3.39
C ALA A 119 -2.00 -20.01 2.29
N PRO A 120 -2.23 -18.83 1.69
CA PRO A 120 -1.50 -17.59 1.91
C PRO A 120 -1.96 -16.82 3.17
N ALA A 121 -0.99 -16.35 3.94
CA ALA A 121 -1.19 -15.49 5.11
C ALA A 121 -0.81 -14.05 4.76
N LYS A 122 -1.42 -13.06 5.43
CA LYS A 122 -1.07 -11.64 5.26
C LYS A 122 -1.08 -10.91 6.59
N GLU A 123 0.02 -10.26 6.91
CA GLU A 123 0.14 -9.34 8.04
C GLU A 123 -0.34 -7.94 7.65
N PHE A 124 -1.05 -7.27 8.56
CA PHE A 124 -1.51 -5.90 8.43
C PHE A 124 -0.98 -5.07 9.59
N LEU A 125 -0.19 -4.05 9.26
CA LEU A 125 0.33 -3.10 10.24
C LEU A 125 -0.72 -2.00 10.54
N PRO A 126 -0.69 -1.37 11.73
CA PRO A 126 -1.65 -0.32 12.09
C PRO A 126 -1.79 0.79 11.04
N ALA A 127 -0.66 1.28 10.53
CA ALA A 127 -0.64 2.32 9.50
C ALA A 127 -1.17 1.85 8.14
N GLU A 128 -1.06 0.55 7.84
CA GLU A 128 -1.63 -0.06 6.63
C GLU A 128 -3.16 -0.12 6.72
N ILE A 129 -3.68 -0.48 7.90
CA ILE A 129 -5.12 -0.52 8.20
C ILE A 129 -5.76 0.86 8.08
N ASP A 130 -5.13 1.88 8.68
CA ASP A 130 -5.65 3.24 8.61
C ASP A 130 -5.78 3.72 7.16
N ARG A 131 -4.78 3.41 6.32
CA ARG A 131 -4.78 3.75 4.90
C ARG A 131 -5.81 2.98 4.11
N LEU A 132 -5.92 1.68 4.35
CA LEU A 132 -6.89 0.83 3.68
C LEU A 132 -8.32 1.34 3.93
N LEU A 133 -8.63 1.72 5.17
CA LEU A 133 -9.94 2.27 5.52
C LEU A 133 -10.20 3.65 4.89
N SER A 134 -9.17 4.50 4.77
CA SER A 134 -9.29 5.84 4.21
C SER A 134 -9.28 5.90 2.68
N THR A 135 -8.56 5.00 2.01
CA THR A 135 -8.28 5.09 0.56
C THR A 135 -8.73 3.88 -0.25
N GLY A 136 -9.14 2.78 0.41
CA GLY A 136 -9.43 1.51 -0.25
C GLY A 136 -8.19 0.75 -0.73
N SER A 137 -6.98 1.26 -0.45
CA SER A 137 -5.71 0.61 -0.77
C SER A 137 -4.83 0.49 0.48
N ALA A 138 -4.32 -0.71 0.71
CA ALA A 138 -3.28 -0.97 1.70
C ALA A 138 -1.88 -0.73 1.15
N GLU A 139 -1.75 -0.41 -0.15
CA GLU A 139 -0.47 0.06 -0.66
C GLU A 139 -0.15 1.40 0.00
N PHE A 140 0.93 1.39 0.76
CA PHE A 140 1.71 2.60 0.86
C PHE A 140 2.08 2.99 -0.57
N LEU A 141 1.60 4.15 -1.02
CA LEU A 141 2.49 4.97 -1.83
C LEU A 141 3.67 5.19 -0.92
N GLU A 142 4.72 4.43 -1.19
CA GLU A 142 5.79 4.19 -0.25
C GLU A 142 6.54 5.52 -0.07
N HIS A 143 6.10 6.30 0.93
CA HIS A 143 7.03 7.14 1.65
C HIS A 143 7.93 6.20 2.44
N ARG A 144 8.90 5.60 1.74
CA ARG A 144 10.03 4.89 2.36
C ARG A 144 10.87 5.92 3.08
N SER A 145 10.49 6.19 4.33
CA SER A 145 11.42 6.74 5.30
C SER A 145 12.39 5.63 5.64
N ALA A 146 13.64 5.81 5.24
CA ALA A 146 14.75 4.93 5.57
C ALA A 146 14.79 4.64 7.08
N GLU A 147 14.82 3.37 7.46
CA GLU A 147 15.21 2.95 8.82
C GLU A 147 16.61 3.52 9.14
N PRO A 148 16.83 4.13 10.31
CA PRO A 148 18.14 4.67 10.69
C PRO A 148 19.20 3.56 10.71
N GLY A 149 20.07 3.53 9.70
CA GLY A 149 21.16 2.55 9.56
C GLY A 149 21.11 1.71 8.28
N SER A 150 20.02 1.77 7.50
CA SER A 150 19.98 1.22 6.14
C SER A 150 20.89 2.02 5.20
N GLN A 151 21.77 1.35 4.45
CA GLN A 151 22.58 1.98 3.40
C GLN A 151 21.76 2.05 2.10
N ILE A 152 20.80 2.98 2.05
CA ILE A 152 20.05 3.24 0.83
C ILE A 152 20.96 3.91 -0.19
N GLN A 153 21.12 3.27 -1.35
CA GLN A 153 21.82 3.84 -2.49
C GLN A 153 20.82 4.46 -3.45
N LEU A 154 20.92 5.78 -3.63
CA LEU A 154 20.20 6.52 -4.65
C LEU A 154 21.11 6.79 -5.83
N GLY A 155 20.58 6.60 -7.04
CA GLY A 155 21.33 6.83 -8.27
C GLY A 155 20.40 7.12 -9.44
N GLN A 156 20.99 7.35 -10.62
CA GLN A 156 20.23 7.33 -11.86
C GLN A 156 20.14 5.90 -12.39
N PRO A 157 19.04 5.51 -13.05
CA PRO A 157 18.93 4.20 -13.64
C PRO A 157 19.93 4.00 -14.77
N ALA A 158 20.65 2.88 -14.74
CA ALA A 158 21.59 2.51 -15.81
C ALA A 158 20.85 2.35 -17.17
N ASN A 159 19.62 1.83 -17.12
CA ASN A 159 18.72 1.74 -18.26
C ASN A 159 17.58 2.74 -18.09
N TYR A 160 17.65 3.86 -18.80
CA TYR A 160 16.64 4.91 -18.69
C TYR A 160 15.31 4.47 -19.36
N PRO A 161 14.17 4.48 -18.64
CA PRO A 161 12.87 4.00 -19.12
C PRO A 161 12.19 5.06 -20.00
N HIS A 162 12.70 5.25 -21.22
CA HIS A 162 12.29 6.33 -22.13
C HIS A 162 10.79 6.36 -22.43
N GLU A 163 10.17 5.20 -22.65
CA GLU A 163 8.74 5.08 -22.96
C GLU A 163 7.88 5.62 -21.82
N MET A 164 8.12 5.14 -20.60
CA MET A 164 7.44 5.61 -19.39
C MET A 164 7.63 7.11 -19.17
N ILE A 165 8.86 7.60 -19.32
CA ILE A 165 9.15 9.03 -19.10
C ILE A 165 8.46 9.92 -20.14
N LEU A 166 8.38 9.49 -21.40
CA LEU A 166 7.65 10.22 -22.44
C LEU A 166 6.14 10.24 -22.15
N ALA A 167 5.57 9.10 -21.74
CA ALA A 167 4.15 8.99 -21.42
C ALA A 167 3.78 9.82 -20.19
N LEU A 168 4.56 9.73 -19.11
CA LEU A 168 4.39 10.55 -17.90
C LEU A 168 4.54 12.04 -18.22
N SER A 169 5.54 12.42 -19.01
CA SER A 169 5.71 13.81 -19.45
C SER A 169 4.51 14.32 -20.25
N ALA A 170 3.86 13.47 -21.06
CA ALA A 170 2.65 13.82 -21.80
C ALA A 170 1.44 13.97 -20.87
N LEU A 171 1.32 13.14 -19.83
CA LEU A 171 0.31 13.27 -18.78
C LEU A 171 0.52 14.57 -17.98
N PHE A 172 1.73 14.83 -17.49
CA PHE A 172 2.02 15.95 -16.59
C PHE A 172 1.81 17.33 -17.24
N LYS A 173 1.95 17.42 -18.57
CA LYS A 173 1.55 18.63 -19.33
C LYS A 173 0.07 18.98 -19.17
N LYS A 174 -0.79 17.98 -18.93
CA LYS A 174 -2.24 18.13 -18.80
C LYS A 174 -2.68 18.36 -17.34
N LEU A 175 -1.86 18.02 -16.36
CA LEU A 175 -2.16 18.13 -14.93
C LEU A 175 -1.54 19.42 -14.37
N PRO A 176 -2.30 20.54 -14.23
CA PRO A 176 -1.75 21.84 -13.86
C PRO A 176 -1.00 21.88 -12.52
N GLU A 177 -1.30 20.95 -11.63
CA GLU A 177 -0.76 20.81 -10.28
C GLU A 177 0.71 20.38 -10.30
N ILE A 178 1.16 19.65 -11.32
CA ILE A 178 2.54 19.12 -11.37
C ILE A 178 3.49 20.20 -11.86
N ASN A 179 4.47 20.56 -11.02
CA ASN A 179 5.49 21.55 -11.34
C ASN A 179 6.75 20.90 -11.88
N ARG A 180 7.26 19.87 -11.21
CA ARG A 180 8.45 19.13 -11.61
C ARG A 180 8.29 17.65 -11.37
N ALA A 181 8.95 16.83 -12.18
CA ALA A 181 9.08 15.42 -11.91
C ALA A 181 10.49 14.91 -12.24
N TYR A 182 10.95 13.95 -11.45
CA TYR A 182 12.31 13.47 -11.40
C TYR A 182 12.32 11.95 -11.46
N LEU A 183 13.38 11.37 -12.00
CA LEU A 183 13.59 9.92 -12.04
C LEU A 183 14.89 9.57 -11.32
N ALA A 184 14.81 8.60 -10.44
CA ALA A 184 15.95 7.95 -9.81
C ALA A 184 15.75 6.43 -9.81
N GLN A 185 16.78 5.72 -9.39
CA GLN A 185 16.70 4.36 -8.90
C GLN A 185 17.14 4.32 -7.44
N MET A 186 16.56 3.39 -6.68
CA MET A 186 16.90 3.12 -5.31
C MET A 186 17.27 1.64 -5.17
N HIS A 187 18.31 1.38 -4.39
CA HIS A 187 18.71 0.04 -3.98
C HIS A 187 18.89 0.01 -2.47
N ASP A 188 18.20 -0.93 -1.84
CA ASP A 188 18.38 -1.25 -0.43
C ASP A 188 19.04 -2.63 -0.34
N GLU A 189 20.36 -2.63 -0.12
CA GLU A 189 21.17 -3.85 -0.02
C GLU A 189 20.75 -4.78 1.12
N THR A 190 19.94 -4.31 2.06
CA THR A 190 19.55 -5.08 3.25
C THR A 190 18.25 -5.86 3.09
N GLN A 191 17.43 -5.57 2.07
CA GLN A 191 16.05 -6.09 1.99
C GLN A 191 15.67 -6.66 0.61
N ASP A 192 16.21 -6.14 -0.50
CA ASP A 192 15.87 -6.62 -1.85
C ASP A 192 17.03 -6.38 -2.84
N PRO A 193 17.53 -7.40 -3.57
CA PRO A 193 18.57 -7.21 -4.58
C PRO A 193 18.13 -6.42 -5.82
N ALA A 194 16.83 -6.14 -6.00
CA ALA A 194 16.33 -5.45 -7.19
C ALA A 194 16.33 -3.91 -7.04
N PHE A 195 16.83 -3.22 -8.05
CA PHE A 195 16.71 -1.76 -8.17
C PHE A 195 15.26 -1.36 -8.41
N VAL A 196 14.72 -0.50 -7.56
CA VAL A 196 13.39 0.10 -7.71
C VAL A 196 13.53 1.44 -8.43
N LEU A 197 12.70 1.69 -9.45
CA LEU A 197 12.61 3.02 -10.06
C LEU A 197 11.78 3.93 -9.16
N LEU A 198 12.22 5.17 -8.98
CA LEU A 198 11.54 6.14 -8.14
C LEU A 198 11.17 7.37 -8.98
N ILE A 199 9.88 7.66 -9.04
CA ILE A 199 9.32 8.85 -9.68
C ILE A 199 9.02 9.87 -8.58
N GLY A 200 9.87 10.89 -8.48
CA GLY A 200 9.67 12.02 -7.59
C GLY A 200 8.75 13.06 -8.25
N VAL A 201 7.68 13.49 -7.59
CA VAL A 201 6.74 14.49 -8.12
C VAL A 201 6.63 15.71 -7.19
N GLU A 202 6.98 16.88 -7.71
CA GLU A 202 6.76 18.17 -7.04
C GLU A 202 5.43 18.75 -7.56
N ALA A 203 4.38 18.70 -6.74
CA ALA A 203 3.05 19.22 -7.07
C ALA A 203 2.67 20.42 -6.17
N SER A 204 1.83 21.32 -6.67
CA SER A 204 1.26 22.44 -5.90
C SER A 204 0.02 22.08 -5.08
N GLY A 205 -0.47 20.84 -5.20
CA GLY A 205 -1.62 20.30 -4.47
C GLY A 205 -1.36 18.87 -4.00
N GLU A 206 -2.40 18.19 -3.52
CA GLU A 206 -2.30 16.84 -2.97
C GLU A 206 -1.95 15.82 -4.05
N LEU A 207 -0.73 15.27 -3.99
CA LEU A 207 -0.28 14.24 -4.93
C LEU A 207 -1.22 13.01 -4.93
N GLN A 208 -1.87 12.74 -3.80
CA GLN A 208 -2.80 11.63 -3.60
C GLN A 208 -3.93 11.59 -4.64
N GLU A 209 -4.45 12.75 -5.04
CA GLU A 209 -5.53 12.85 -6.02
C GLU A 209 -5.05 12.58 -7.45
N LEU A 210 -3.75 12.78 -7.71
CA LEU A 210 -3.15 12.60 -9.03
C LEU A 210 -2.69 11.16 -9.26
N ILE A 211 -2.34 10.46 -8.17
CA ILE A 211 -1.75 9.12 -8.20
C ILE A 211 -2.48 8.12 -9.09
N PRO A 212 -3.83 7.99 -9.08
CA PRO A 212 -4.50 7.03 -9.95
C PRO A 212 -4.19 7.24 -11.44
N HIS A 213 -4.07 8.50 -11.88
CA HIS A 213 -3.71 8.85 -13.26
C HIS A 213 -2.26 8.49 -13.58
N ILE A 214 -1.35 8.73 -12.63
CA ILE A 214 0.08 8.44 -12.78
C ILE A 214 0.32 6.93 -12.80
N ALA A 215 -0.32 6.20 -11.88
CA ALA A 215 -0.23 4.76 -11.74
C ALA A 215 -0.73 4.04 -13.00
N ALA A 216 -1.82 4.51 -13.62
CA ALA A 216 -2.32 3.96 -14.88
C ALA A 216 -1.30 4.08 -16.04
N VAL A 217 -0.58 5.20 -16.12
CA VAL A 217 0.49 5.36 -17.14
C VAL A 217 1.66 4.44 -16.82
N ILE A 218 2.08 4.37 -15.55
CA ILE A 218 3.17 3.50 -15.11
C ILE A 218 2.85 2.04 -15.41
N SER A 219 1.64 1.55 -15.10
CA SER A 219 1.26 0.15 -15.33
C SER A 219 1.31 -0.27 -16.80
N GLU A 220 1.03 0.66 -17.72
CA GLU A 220 1.08 0.41 -19.16
C GLU A 220 2.49 0.51 -19.76
N THR A 221 3.38 1.32 -19.18
CA THR A 221 4.63 1.76 -19.83
C THR A 221 5.90 1.44 -19.07
N ALA A 222 5.80 0.97 -17.82
CA ALA A 222 6.95 0.60 -17.01
C ALA A 222 7.72 -0.58 -17.64
N PRO A 223 9.06 -0.61 -17.48
CA PRO A 223 9.84 -1.78 -17.87
C PRO A 223 9.35 -3.04 -17.17
N LYS A 224 9.28 -4.16 -17.91
CA LYS A 224 8.84 -5.44 -17.36
C LYS A 224 9.70 -5.86 -16.17
N ASN A 225 9.07 -6.35 -15.11
CA ASN A 225 9.70 -6.82 -13.88
C ASN A 225 10.53 -5.74 -13.14
N GLN A 226 10.27 -4.46 -13.40
CA GLN A 226 10.93 -3.38 -12.68
C GLN A 226 9.91 -2.62 -11.83
N PRO A 227 9.97 -2.74 -10.49
CA PRO A 227 9.09 -1.99 -9.60
C PRO A 227 9.30 -0.48 -9.81
N VAL A 228 8.20 0.27 -9.76
CA VAL A 228 8.19 1.73 -9.85
C VAL A 228 7.41 2.28 -8.67
N ASP A 229 8.03 3.20 -7.94
CA ASP A 229 7.47 3.85 -6.77
C ASP A 229 7.29 5.36 -7.00
N LEU A 230 6.33 5.96 -6.29
CA LEU A 230 5.95 7.36 -6.40
C LEU A 230 6.14 8.05 -5.06
N THR A 231 6.97 9.09 -5.04
CA THR A 231 7.21 9.90 -3.85
C THR A 231 6.95 11.38 -4.15
N PRO A 232 6.32 12.13 -3.24
CA PRO A 232 6.32 13.58 -3.35
C PRO A 232 7.74 14.12 -3.19
N VAL A 233 7.98 15.27 -3.81
CA VAL A 233 9.21 16.04 -3.65
C VAL A 233 8.84 17.36 -3.02
N THR A 234 9.06 17.47 -1.72
CA THR A 234 8.73 18.66 -0.94
C THR A 234 9.95 19.55 -0.74
N ALA A 235 9.75 20.86 -0.86
CA ALA A 235 10.83 21.80 -0.63
C ALA A 235 11.19 21.89 0.87
N GLY A 236 12.47 21.68 1.19
CA GLY A 236 12.99 21.82 2.55
C GLY A 236 13.11 20.52 3.34
N GLU A 237 12.64 19.40 2.79
CA GLU A 237 12.85 18.07 3.35
C GLU A 237 14.22 17.49 2.97
N ASP A 238 14.82 16.75 3.89
CA ASP A 238 16.07 16.00 3.69
C ASP A 238 15.81 14.65 2.98
N GLY A 239 16.84 13.80 2.87
CA GLY A 239 16.73 12.48 2.26
C GLY A 239 16.44 12.52 0.76
N VAL A 240 15.45 11.73 0.32
CA VAL A 240 15.07 11.56 -1.08
C VAL A 240 14.60 12.87 -1.74
N SER A 241 13.80 13.68 -1.03
CA SER A 241 13.36 15.00 -1.50
C SER A 241 14.54 15.94 -1.77
N ALA A 242 15.52 15.98 -0.85
CA ALA A 242 16.74 16.77 -1.02
C ALA A 242 17.59 16.25 -2.19
N TYR A 243 17.74 14.93 -2.34
CA TYR A 243 18.46 14.31 -3.44
C TYR A 243 17.87 14.72 -4.79
N PHE A 244 16.55 14.58 -4.98
CA PHE A 244 15.89 14.97 -6.23
C PHE A 244 16.10 16.45 -6.58
N ARG A 245 15.98 17.35 -5.59
CA ARG A 245 16.07 18.80 -5.85
C ARG A 245 17.51 19.30 -6.05
N LYS A 246 18.51 18.63 -5.47
CA LYS A 246 19.91 19.09 -5.49
C LYS A 246 20.77 18.37 -6.53
N GLU A 247 20.52 17.08 -6.75
CA GLU A 247 21.41 16.21 -7.53
C GLU A 247 20.81 15.74 -8.86
N ILE A 248 19.48 15.89 -9.06
CA ILE A 248 18.78 15.35 -10.23
C ILE A 248 18.17 16.46 -11.08
N VAL A 249 18.39 16.38 -12.40
CA VAL A 249 17.69 17.23 -13.36
C VAL A 249 16.29 16.66 -13.59
N PRO A 250 15.21 17.44 -13.42
CA PRO A 250 13.85 16.95 -13.63
C PRO A 250 13.65 16.55 -15.10
N PHE A 251 13.04 15.39 -15.34
CA PHE A 251 12.65 14.99 -16.69
C PHE A 251 11.44 15.79 -17.19
N TYR A 252 10.64 16.34 -16.27
CA TYR A 252 9.54 17.24 -16.55
C TYR A 252 9.66 18.47 -15.68
N GLU A 253 9.60 19.66 -16.29
CA GLU A 253 9.44 20.93 -15.58
C GLU A 253 8.40 21.77 -16.32
N ARG A 254 7.38 22.23 -15.58
CA ARG A 254 6.36 23.12 -16.11
C ARG A 254 7.01 24.45 -16.49
N LYS A 255 6.92 24.79 -17.77
CA LYS A 255 7.27 26.13 -18.23
C LYS A 255 6.26 27.12 -17.67
N LYS A 256 6.71 28.07 -16.84
CA LYS A 256 5.88 29.22 -16.48
C LYS A 256 5.57 30.01 -17.76
N PRO A 257 4.32 30.47 -17.98
CA PRO A 257 4.04 31.38 -19.08
C PRO A 257 4.94 32.61 -18.90
N GLY A 258 5.78 32.88 -19.89
CA GLY A 258 6.82 33.91 -19.80
C GLY A 258 6.20 35.30 -19.62
N ILE A 259 6.72 36.06 -18.65
CA ILE A 259 6.64 37.51 -18.68
C ILE A 259 7.62 37.96 -19.78
N LEU A 260 7.11 38.13 -21.00
CA LEU A 260 7.83 38.78 -22.10
C LEU A 260 7.00 40.00 -22.52
N GLY A 261 7.46 41.20 -22.15
CA GLY A 261 6.81 42.43 -22.58
C GLY A 261 7.24 43.71 -21.84
N SER A 262 8.52 44.11 -21.96
CA SER A 262 8.99 45.50 -21.90
C SER A 262 10.52 45.48 -22.15
N LEU A 263 10.94 45.28 -23.40
CA LEU A 263 11.33 46.32 -24.37
C LEU A 263 12.48 47.21 -23.88
N PHE A 264 13.64 46.92 -24.47
CA PHE A 264 14.71 47.86 -24.77
C PHE A 264 14.23 49.26 -25.18
N GLY A 265 14.91 50.29 -24.68
CA GLY A 265 14.87 51.69 -25.13
C GLY A 265 14.93 52.63 -23.92
N PHE A 266 15.91 53.49 -23.67
CA PHE A 266 16.97 54.08 -24.49
C PHE A 266 18.21 54.31 -23.62
N GLY A 267 19.39 54.03 -24.17
CA GLY A 267 20.65 54.54 -23.65
C GLY A 267 21.56 54.84 -24.82
N ASN A 268 21.59 56.10 -25.24
CA ASN A 268 22.63 56.65 -26.11
C ASN A 268 22.93 58.08 -25.67
N ALA A 269 24.22 58.29 -25.39
CA ALA A 269 25.02 59.53 -25.36
C ALA A 269 24.51 60.72 -24.54
#